data_AF-A0A2G6NBD1-F1
#
_entry.id   AF-A0A2G6NBD1-F1
#
_cell.length_a   1.000
_cell.length_b   1.000
_cell.length_c   1.000
_cell.angle_alpha   90.00
_cell.angle_beta   90.00
_cell.angle_gamma   90.00
#
_symmetry.space_group_name_H-M   'P 1'
#
loop_
_entity.id
_entity.type
_entity.pdbx_description
1 polymer ?
#
loop_
_entity_poly.entity_id
_entity_poly.type
_entity_poly.pdbx_seq_one_letter_code
_entity_poly.pdbx_strand_id
1 'polypeptide(L)'
;MTDFKKQWDVKTAMEIVQHPTVDSELWAEAVEWLLIYGPPEVKELLSQASGYATGAAFPELQPVGYDKQGNPCYSLAQLAESLGMSEEEAQAFINEKEQKHGVVHHVEPDDTSSLQ
;
A
#
# COMPACT_ATOMS: atom_id res chain seq x y z
N MET A 1 -11.43 13.50 28.07
CA MET A 1 -11.36 12.51 26.97
C MET A 1 -9.91 12.10 26.85
N THR A 2 -9.58 10.88 27.28
CA THR A 2 -8.26 10.29 27.06
C THR A 2 -8.07 10.05 25.58
N ASP A 3 -7.02 10.65 25.01
CA ASP A 3 -6.65 10.53 23.59
C ASP A 3 -6.46 9.06 23.21
N PHE A 4 -7.49 8.44 22.65
CA PHE A 4 -7.44 7.09 22.06
C PHE A 4 -6.24 6.97 21.10
N LYS A 5 -5.90 8.05 20.40
CA LYS A 5 -4.74 8.15 19.49
C LYS A 5 -3.37 8.00 20.18
N LYS A 6 -3.25 8.23 21.50
CA LYS A 6 -1.99 8.08 22.26
C LYS A 6 -1.75 6.67 22.79
N GLN A 7 -2.72 5.78 22.64
CA GLN A 7 -2.62 4.38 23.10
C GLN A 7 -2.23 3.42 21.97
N TRP A 8 -2.11 3.91 20.73
CA TRP A 8 -1.72 3.12 19.58
C TRP A 8 -0.23 3.28 19.33
N ASP A 9 0.53 2.25 19.72
CA ASP A 9 1.95 2.11 19.44
C ASP A 9 2.21 0.93 18.49
N VAL A 10 3.45 0.82 18.00
CA VAL A 10 3.89 -0.25 17.09
C VAL A 10 3.55 -1.63 17.68
N LYS A 11 3.72 -1.79 18.99
CA LYS A 11 3.47 -3.05 19.68
C LYS A 11 2.00 -3.48 19.54
N THR A 12 1.07 -2.57 19.81
CA THR A 12 -0.37 -2.86 19.74
C THR A 12 -0.80 -3.16 18.29
N ALA A 13 -0.23 -2.46 17.30
CA ALA A 13 -0.49 -2.75 15.89
C ALA A 13 -0.01 -4.16 15.50
N MET A 14 1.17 -4.57 15.96
CA MET A 14 1.71 -5.91 15.67
C MET A 14 0.94 -7.04 16.35
N GLU A 15 0.41 -6.83 17.56
CA GLU A 15 -0.42 -7.82 18.27
C GLU A 15 -1.72 -8.13 17.52
N ILE A 16 -2.33 -7.13 16.89
CA ILE A 16 -3.56 -7.31 16.08
C ILE A 16 -3.25 -8.13 14.83
N VAL A 17 -2.19 -7.76 14.11
CA VAL A 17 -1.80 -8.38 12.82
C VAL A 17 -1.37 -9.85 12.98
N GLN A 18 -0.92 -10.26 14.17
CA GLN A 18 -0.49 -11.63 14.48
C GLN A 18 -1.57 -12.51 15.11
N HIS A 19 -2.80 -12.01 15.31
CA HIS A 19 -3.82 -12.76 16.03
C HIS A 19 -4.33 -13.97 15.19
N PRO A 20 -4.47 -15.17 15.77
CA PRO A 20 -4.75 -16.41 15.04
C PRO A 20 -6.13 -16.49 14.37
N THR A 21 -7.02 -15.54 14.65
CA THR A 21 -8.35 -15.43 14.02
C THR A 21 -8.38 -14.44 12.86
N VAL A 22 -7.24 -13.85 12.51
CA VAL A 22 -7.14 -12.92 11.40
C VAL A 22 -7.04 -13.74 10.11
N ASP A 23 -8.10 -13.71 9.32
CA ASP A 23 -8.06 -14.23 7.95
C ASP A 23 -7.30 -13.26 7.02
N SER A 24 -6.98 -13.72 5.82
CA SER A 24 -6.20 -12.94 4.86
C SER A 24 -6.87 -11.64 4.43
N GLU A 25 -8.20 -11.59 4.46
CA GLU A 25 -8.98 -10.42 4.04
C GLU A 25 -8.93 -9.34 5.14
N LEU A 26 -9.21 -9.72 6.38
CA LEU A 26 -9.10 -8.86 7.55
C LEU A 26 -7.66 -8.38 7.77
N TRP A 27 -6.67 -9.23 7.48
CA TRP A 27 -5.25 -8.84 7.50
C TRP A 27 -4.96 -7.74 6.48
N ALA A 28 -5.43 -7.91 5.23
CA ALA A 28 -5.23 -6.94 4.17
C ALA A 28 -5.90 -5.59 4.50
N GLU A 29 -7.12 -5.62 5.03
CA GLU A 29 -7.81 -4.39 5.47
C GLU A 29 -7.09 -3.68 6.63
N ALA A 30 -6.57 -4.44 7.60
CA ALA A 30 -5.82 -3.87 8.71
C ALA A 30 -4.51 -3.21 8.27
N VAL A 31 -3.76 -3.87 7.37
CA VAL A 31 -2.52 -3.33 6.81
C VAL A 31 -2.80 -2.11 5.94
N GLU A 32 -3.83 -2.15 5.10
CA GLU A 32 -4.30 -0.99 4.35
C GLU A 32 -4.62 0.19 5.27
N TRP A 33 -5.38 -0.05 6.34
CA TRP A 33 -5.70 0.99 7.32
C TRP A 33 -4.43 1.59 7.96
N LEU A 34 -3.45 0.74 8.31
CA LEU A 34 -2.18 1.19 8.89
C LEU A 34 -1.32 1.98 7.88
N LEU A 35 -1.30 1.61 6.61
CA LEU A 35 -0.62 2.38 5.56
C LEU A 35 -1.22 3.78 5.40
N ILE A 36 -2.53 3.93 5.59
CA ILE A 36 -3.23 5.21 5.41
C ILE A 36 -3.21 6.07 6.69
N TYR A 37 -3.47 5.49 7.85
CA TYR A 37 -3.70 6.22 9.10
C TYR A 37 -2.68 5.93 10.21
N GLY A 38 -1.77 4.98 10.00
CA GLY A 38 -0.80 4.57 11.02
C GLY A 38 0.26 5.64 11.34
N PRO A 39 1.01 5.45 12.44
CA PRO A 39 2.18 6.29 12.74
C PRO A 39 3.23 6.23 11.61
N PRO A 40 4.02 7.29 11.38
CA PRO A 40 5.04 7.32 10.31
C PRO A 40 5.99 6.12 10.32
N GLU A 41 6.44 5.69 11.50
CA GLU A 41 7.34 4.54 11.67
C GLU A 41 6.70 3.21 11.22
N VAL A 42 5.40 3.04 11.45
CA VAL A 42 4.65 1.85 11.02
C VAL A 42 4.45 1.87 9.50
N LYS A 43 4.11 3.04 8.95
CA LYS A 43 3.99 3.22 7.50
C LYS A 43 5.28 2.91 6.79
N GLU A 44 6.41 3.43 7.27
CA GLU A 44 7.73 3.17 6.70
C GLU A 44 8.08 1.67 6.73
N LEU A 45 7.86 1.00 7.87
CA LEU A 45 8.10 -0.43 8.00
C LEU A 45 7.24 -1.25 7.03
N LEU A 46 5.94 -0.93 6.93
CA LEU A 46 5.02 -1.61 6.01
C LEU A 46 5.36 -1.35 4.55
N SER A 47 5.74 -0.12 4.19
CA SER A 47 6.18 0.22 2.83
C SER A 47 7.45 -0.53 2.44
N GLN A 48 8.45 -0.63 3.33
CA GLN A 48 9.67 -1.39 3.08
C GLN A 48 9.40 -2.89 2.92
N ALA A 49 8.57 -3.46 3.81
CA ALA A 49 8.18 -4.86 3.74
C ALA A 49 7.38 -5.17 2.46
N SER A 50 6.47 -4.28 2.09
CA SER A 50 5.67 -4.37 0.86
C SER A 50 6.54 -4.28 -0.39
N GLY A 51 7.52 -3.38 -0.43
CA GLY A 51 8.48 -3.28 -1.53
C GLY A 51 9.31 -4.55 -1.71
N TYR A 52 9.81 -5.12 -0.60
CA TYR A 52 10.53 -6.39 -0.63
C TYR A 52 9.64 -7.55 -1.11
N ALA A 53 8.43 -7.67 -0.56
CA ALA A 53 7.49 -8.72 -0.93
C ALA A 53 7.07 -8.63 -2.40
N THR A 54 6.81 -7.41 -2.89
CA THR A 54 6.48 -7.15 -4.30
C THR A 54 7.63 -7.57 -5.20
N GLY A 55 8.88 -7.18 -4.90
CA GLY A 55 10.03 -7.58 -5.72
C GLY A 55 10.32 -9.09 -5.71
N ALA A 56 10.03 -9.77 -4.60
CA ALA A 56 10.20 -11.23 -4.50
C ALA A 56 9.07 -12.00 -5.22
N ALA A 57 7.83 -11.52 -5.14
CA ALA A 57 6.65 -12.18 -5.72
C ALA A 57 6.44 -11.83 -7.20
N PHE A 58 6.81 -10.61 -7.62
CA PHE A 58 6.67 -10.10 -8.97
C PHE A 58 8.00 -9.51 -9.49
N PRO A 59 9.02 -10.35 -9.77
CA PRO A 59 10.36 -9.85 -10.16
C PRO A 59 10.37 -9.02 -11.45
N GLU A 60 9.41 -9.28 -12.33
CA GLU A 60 9.27 -8.60 -13.62
C GLU A 60 8.57 -7.23 -13.50
N LEU A 61 7.93 -6.95 -12.36
CA LEU A 61 7.25 -5.68 -12.11
C LEU A 61 8.28 -4.61 -11.73
N GLN A 62 8.61 -3.75 -12.68
CA GLN A 62 9.56 -2.66 -12.49
C GLN A 62 8.84 -1.32 -12.30
N PRO A 63 9.28 -0.47 -11.34
CA PRO A 63 8.71 0.85 -11.18
C PRO A 63 9.02 1.71 -12.41
N VAL A 64 8.01 2.47 -12.86
CA VAL A 64 8.13 3.43 -13.96
C VAL A 64 8.71 4.78 -13.50
N GLY A 65 8.66 5.05 -12.19
CA GLY A 65 9.21 6.25 -11.58
C GLY A 65 9.06 6.21 -10.06
N TYR A 66 9.44 7.30 -9.40
CA TYR A 66 9.28 7.46 -7.96
C TYR A 66 8.59 8.79 -7.64
N ASP A 67 7.68 8.76 -6.66
CA ASP A 67 7.04 9.97 -6.17
C ASP A 67 8.02 10.86 -5.36
N LYS A 68 7.56 12.04 -4.91
CA LYS A 68 8.35 12.99 -4.11
C LYS A 68 8.81 12.45 -2.75
N GLN A 69 8.29 11.30 -2.32
CA GLN A 69 8.61 10.63 -1.07
C GLN A 69 9.53 9.42 -1.30
N GLY A 70 9.89 9.12 -2.55
CA GLY A 70 10.72 7.98 -2.92
C GLY A 70 9.96 6.66 -3.00
N ASN A 71 8.63 6.68 -3.06
CA ASN A 71 7.84 5.47 -3.24
C ASN A 71 7.79 5.08 -4.72
N PRO A 72 7.90 3.78 -5.05
CA PRO A 72 7.83 3.30 -6.42
C PRO A 72 6.43 3.50 -7.00
N CYS A 73 6.36 4.08 -8.20
CA CYS A 73 5.16 4.17 -9.01
C CYS A 73 5.22 3.11 -10.11
N TYR A 74 4.10 2.42 -10.36
CA TYR A 74 4.02 1.34 -11.34
C TYR A 74 3.01 1.65 -12.43
N SER A 75 3.19 1.07 -13.61
CA SER A 75 2.20 1.12 -14.67
C SER A 75 0.98 0.28 -14.29
N LEU A 76 -0.22 0.84 -14.46
CA LEU A 76 -1.47 0.10 -14.25
C LEU A 76 -1.56 -1.15 -15.12
N ALA A 77 -1.11 -1.05 -16.37
CA ALA A 77 -1.08 -2.19 -17.31
C ALA A 77 -0.19 -3.33 -16.80
N GLN A 78 1.00 -3.00 -16.29
CA GLN A 78 1.93 -4.01 -15.75
C GLN A 78 1.42 -4.60 -14.43
N LEU A 79 0.74 -3.81 -13.60
CA LEU A 79 0.08 -4.31 -12.40
C LEU A 79 -1.04 -5.28 -12.75
N ALA A 80 -1.91 -4.94 -13.70
CA ALA A 80 -2.99 -5.79 -14.15
C ALA A 80 -2.47 -7.12 -14.71
N GLU A 81 -1.44 -7.07 -15.56
CA GLU A 81 -0.78 -8.26 -16.10
C GLU A 81 -0.16 -9.13 -15.00
N SER A 82 0.58 -8.53 -14.07
CA SER A 82 1.24 -9.24 -12.97
C SER A 82 0.24 -9.90 -12.02
N LEU A 83 -0.92 -9.28 -11.84
CA LEU A 83 -2.00 -9.78 -10.99
C LEU A 83 -3.00 -10.69 -11.74
N GLY A 84 -2.81 -10.90 -13.05
CA GLY A 84 -3.66 -11.77 -13.86
C GLY A 84 -5.09 -11.27 -14.04
N MET A 85 -5.29 -9.95 -14.04
CA MET A 85 -6.60 -9.28 -14.19
C MET A 85 -6.58 -8.30 -15.37
N SER A 86 -7.75 -7.81 -15.79
CA SER A 86 -7.83 -6.79 -16.83
C SER A 86 -7.44 -5.39 -16.30
N GLU A 87 -7.02 -4.49 -17.19
CA GLU A 87 -6.75 -3.09 -16.81
C GLU A 87 -8.00 -2.40 -16.27
N GLU A 88 -9.18 -2.70 -16.83
CA GLU A 88 -10.44 -2.16 -16.34
C GLU A 88 -10.78 -2.67 -14.92
N GLU A 89 -10.50 -3.94 -14.63
CA GLU A 89 -10.68 -4.52 -13.30
C GLU A 89 -9.74 -3.87 -12.28
N ALA A 90 -8.45 -3.72 -12.64
CA ALA A 90 -7.47 -3.04 -11.81
C ALA A 90 -7.84 -1.57 -11.57
N GLN A 91 -8.30 -0.86 -12.61
CA GLN A 91 -8.77 0.51 -12.51
C GLN A 91 -9.99 0.65 -11.62
N ALA A 92 -10.96 -0.28 -11.74
CA ALA A 92 -12.15 -0.29 -10.88
C ALA A 92 -11.78 -0.50 -9.41
N PHE A 93 -10.84 -1.41 -9.14
CA PHE A 93 -10.34 -1.68 -7.79
C PHE A 93 -9.65 -0.45 -7.18
N ILE A 94 -8.79 0.23 -7.94
CA ILE A 94 -8.15 1.48 -7.49
C ILE A 94 -9.23 2.54 -7.19
N ASN A 95 -10.17 2.76 -8.09
CA ASN A 95 -11.23 3.77 -7.90
C ASN A 95 -12.06 3.49 -6.64
N GLU A 96 -12.39 2.22 -6.37
CA GLU A 96 -13.10 1.83 -5.16
C GLU A 96 -12.29 2.16 -3.89
N LYS A 97 -10.99 1.87 -3.92
CA LYS A 97 -10.05 2.14 -2.81
C LYS A 97 -9.91 3.64 -2.56
N GLU A 98 -9.75 4.44 -3.61
CA GLU A 98 -9.71 5.90 -3.53
C GLU A 98 -11.00 6.47 -2.93
N GLN A 99 -12.16 5.97 -3.36
CA GLN A 99 -13.46 6.40 -2.81
C GLN A 99 -13.64 6.00 -1.34
N LYS A 100 -13.22 4.79 -0.96
CA LYS A 100 -13.36 4.26 0.41
C LYS A 100 -12.50 5.04 1.40
N HIS A 101 -11.32 5.51 0.99
CA HIS A 101 -10.34 6.09 1.89
C HIS A 101 -10.02 7.57 1.67
N GLY A 102 -10.46 8.15 0.56
CA GLY A 102 -10.17 9.54 0.18
C GLY A 102 -8.70 9.78 -0.14
N VAL A 103 -7.96 8.72 -0.51
CA VAL A 103 -6.55 8.77 -0.90
C VAL A 103 -6.48 8.72 -2.42
N VAL A 104 -5.61 9.52 -3.02
CA VAL A 104 -5.35 9.45 -4.46
C VAL A 104 -4.16 8.51 -4.67
N HIS A 105 -4.38 7.45 -5.44
CA HIS A 105 -3.40 6.45 -5.83
C HIS A 105 -2.87 6.69 -7.25
N HIS A 106 -3.60 7.42 -8.10
CA HIS A 106 -3.05 7.90 -9.38
C HIS A 106 -2.01 8.99 -9.17
N VAL A 107 -0.80 8.75 -9.66
CA VAL A 107 0.25 9.77 -9.75
C VAL A 107 0.41 10.14 -11.21
N GLU A 108 0.21 11.41 -11.56
CA GLU A 108 0.45 11.88 -12.92
C GLU A 108 1.95 11.83 -13.24
N PRO A 109 2.34 11.62 -14.52
CA PRO A 109 3.74 11.54 -14.92
C PRO A 109 4.57 12.77 -14.47
N ASP A 110 3.95 13.95 -14.44
CA ASP A 110 4.56 15.22 -14.02
C ASP A 110 4.88 15.31 -12.52
N ASP A 111 4.29 14.42 -11.70
CA ASP A 111 4.56 14.29 -10.26
C ASP A 111 5.55 13.15 -9.93
N THR A 112 6.01 12.43 -10.95
CA THR A 112 7.03 11.38 -10.81
C THR A 112 8.40 11.87 -11.26
N SER A 113 9.43 11.51 -10.51
CA SER A 113 10.82 11.70 -10.93
C SER A 113 11.32 10.44 -11.66
N SER A 114 11.97 10.65 -12.80
CA SER A 114 12.60 9.57 -13.58
C SER A 114 13.89 9.10 -12.88
N LEU A 115 14.17 7.79 -12.95
CA LEU A 115 15.46 7.20 -12.57
C LEU A 115 16.60 7.99 -13.21
N GLN A 116 17.49 8.58 -12.40
CA GLN A 116 18.83 8.99 -12.83
C GLN A 116 19.80 7.82 -12.70
#